data_AF-A0A7V1ER81-F1
#
_entry.id   AF-A0A7V1ER81-F1
#
_cell.length_a   1.000
_cell.length_b   1.000
_cell.length_c   1.000
_cell.angle_alpha   90.00
_cell.angle_beta   90.00
_cell.angle_gamma   90.00
#
_symmetry.space_group_name_H-M   'P 1'
#
loop_
_entity.id
_entity.type
_entity.pdbx_description
1 polymer ?
#
loop_
_entity_poly.entity_id
_entity_poly.type
_entity_poly.pdbx_seq_one_letter_code
_entity_poly.pdbx_strand_id
1 'polypeptide(L)'
;SDDKLWAEITTDRGTSGWIRTQYLMQDVPAQSKVDAAIARAEKATAQSAALTTEVEALQGERAELLNQLASNDSELGTVSEQFTQLKQISGNAVQLDVDNRRLVEDTENLRSEVEMLKAENLRLQDKLGSEDFLNGALAVLLGVIIALVAPRLVPKRRKSSSWA
;
A
#
# COMPACT_ATOMS: atom_id res chain seq x y z
N SER A 1 -36.39 -101.13 11.93
CA SER A 1 -36.73 -100.18 10.86
C SER A 1 -35.45 -99.45 10.51
N ASP A 2 -34.75 -99.89 9.47
CA ASP A 2 -33.39 -99.48 9.12
C ASP A 2 -33.32 -98.12 8.39
N ASP A 3 -34.47 -97.53 8.05
CA ASP A 3 -34.61 -96.33 7.20
C ASP A 3 -34.04 -95.03 7.78
N LYS A 4 -33.59 -94.99 9.05
CA LYS A 4 -32.95 -93.80 9.67
C LYS A 4 -31.43 -93.90 9.80
N LEU A 5 -30.82 -95.00 9.36
CA LEU A 5 -29.39 -95.25 9.51
C LEU A 5 -28.56 -94.67 8.35
N TRP A 6 -29.19 -94.44 7.19
CA TRP A 6 -28.50 -94.03 5.96
C TRP A 6 -29.16 -92.80 5.35
N ALA A 7 -28.35 -91.91 4.78
CA ALA A 7 -28.81 -90.79 3.98
C ALA A 7 -28.12 -90.80 2.62
N GLU A 8 -28.87 -90.44 1.58
CA GLU A 8 -28.34 -90.20 0.25
C GLU A 8 -27.66 -88.83 0.19
N ILE A 9 -26.44 -88.78 -0.32
CA ILE A 9 -25.65 -87.56 -0.52
C ILE A 9 -25.22 -87.46 -1.98
N THR A 10 -25.09 -86.23 -2.47
CA THR A 10 -24.47 -85.94 -3.77
C THR A 10 -23.23 -85.11 -3.52
N THR A 11 -22.09 -85.58 -4.04
CA THR A 11 -20.82 -84.86 -3.95
C THR A 11 -20.76 -83.72 -4.96
N ASP A 12 -19.91 -82.71 -4.71
CA ASP A 12 -19.73 -81.56 -5.62
C ASP A 12 -19.34 -81.95 -7.06
N ARG A 13 -18.82 -83.17 -7.25
CA ARG A 13 -18.49 -83.76 -8.56
C ARG A 13 -19.68 -84.48 -9.23
N GLY A 14 -20.89 -84.36 -8.69
CA GLY A 14 -22.12 -84.93 -9.24
C GLY A 14 -22.30 -86.43 -9.02
N THR A 15 -21.50 -87.07 -8.15
CA THR A 15 -21.65 -88.49 -7.82
C THR A 15 -22.55 -88.65 -6.60
N SER A 16 -23.60 -89.46 -6.73
CA SER A 16 -24.55 -89.79 -5.64
C SER A 16 -24.19 -91.11 -4.95
N GLY A 17 -24.44 -91.19 -3.63
CA GLY A 17 -24.16 -92.37 -2.81
C GLY A 17 -24.79 -92.29 -1.42
N TRP A 18 -24.66 -93.36 -0.63
CA TRP A 18 -25.28 -93.47 0.71
C TRP A 18 -24.22 -93.40 1.81
N ILE A 19 -24.45 -92.60 2.86
CA ILE A 19 -23.60 -92.50 4.05
C ILE A 19 -24.42 -92.70 5.32
N ARG A 20 -23.80 -93.17 6.40
CA ARG A 20 -24.49 -93.28 7.69
C ARG A 20 -24.82 -91.90 8.27
N THR A 21 -26.02 -91.78 8.82
CA THR A 21 -26.53 -90.53 9.40
C THR A 21 -25.65 -89.97 10.53
N GLN A 22 -24.92 -90.83 11.26
CA GLN A 22 -23.98 -90.42 12.31
C GLN A 22 -22.78 -89.60 11.83
N TYR A 23 -22.46 -89.62 10.53
CA TYR A 23 -21.36 -88.84 9.94
C TYR A 23 -21.84 -87.56 9.23
N LEU A 24 -23.16 -87.33 9.17
CA LEU A 24 -23.70 -86.09 8.63
C LEU A 24 -23.56 -85.00 9.69
N MET A 25 -22.87 -83.93 9.32
CA MET A 25 -22.86 -82.70 10.08
C MET A 25 -23.75 -81.68 9.36
N GLN A 26 -24.56 -80.97 10.12
CA GLN A 26 -25.42 -79.91 9.57
C GLN A 26 -24.59 -78.70 9.09
N ASP A 27 -23.45 -78.47 9.72
CA ASP A 27 -22.50 -77.42 9.38
C ASP A 27 -21.19 -77.98 8.84
N VAL A 28 -20.55 -77.21 7.95
CA VAL A 28 -19.21 -77.52 7.46
C VAL A 28 -18.22 -77.59 8.63
N PRO A 29 -17.38 -78.65 8.74
CA PRO A 29 -16.48 -78.84 9.88
C PRO A 29 -15.62 -77.61 10.17
N ALA A 30 -15.44 -77.26 11.44
CA ALA A 30 -14.70 -76.06 11.84
C ALA A 30 -13.30 -75.98 11.22
N GLN A 31 -12.59 -77.11 11.09
CA GLN A 31 -11.28 -77.20 10.43
C GLN A 31 -11.30 -76.64 9.00
N SER A 32 -12.37 -76.85 8.24
CA SER A 32 -12.50 -76.29 6.88
C SER A 32 -12.78 -74.79 6.83
N LYS A 33 -13.28 -74.21 7.94
CA LYS A 33 -13.56 -72.77 8.06
C LYS A 33 -12.34 -71.98 8.57
N VAL A 34 -11.38 -72.64 9.24
CA VAL A 34 -10.21 -72.00 9.85
C VAL A 34 -9.34 -71.31 8.80
N ASP A 35 -8.97 -71.99 7.71
CA ASP A 35 -8.11 -71.41 6.67
C ASP A 35 -8.77 -70.17 6.03
N ALA A 36 -10.07 -70.26 5.75
CA ALA A 36 -10.84 -69.14 5.21
C ALA A 36 -11.02 -68.00 6.21
N ALA A 37 -11.03 -68.27 7.52
CA ALA A 37 -11.07 -67.25 8.56
C ALA A 37 -9.70 -66.57 8.73
N ILE A 38 -8.61 -67.33 8.70
CA ILE A 38 -7.23 -66.81 8.73
C ILE A 38 -6.99 -65.89 7.54
N ALA A 39 -7.32 -66.32 6.31
CA ALA A 39 -7.15 -65.50 5.11
C ALA A 39 -7.96 -64.18 5.18
N ARG A 40 -9.18 -64.21 5.75
CA ARG A 40 -9.97 -62.99 5.97
C ARG A 40 -9.34 -62.08 7.03
N ALA A 41 -8.82 -62.65 8.12
CA ALA A 41 -8.15 -61.90 9.17
C ALA A 41 -6.88 -61.22 8.63
N GLU A 42 -6.03 -61.95 7.91
CA GLU A 42 -4.83 -61.40 7.27
C GLU A 42 -5.17 -60.27 6.29
N LYS A 43 -6.20 -60.46 5.46
CA LYS A 43 -6.68 -59.41 4.55
C LYS A 43 -7.17 -58.18 5.31
N ALA A 44 -7.96 -58.37 6.37
CA ALA A 44 -8.47 -57.26 7.18
C ALA A 44 -7.33 -56.50 7.89
N THR A 45 -6.34 -57.22 8.41
CA THR A 45 -5.14 -56.63 9.02
C THR A 45 -4.33 -55.83 8.00
N ALA A 46 -4.12 -56.37 6.79
CA ALA A 46 -3.42 -55.66 5.73
C ALA A 46 -4.17 -54.39 5.28
N GLN A 47 -5.50 -54.46 5.16
CA GLN A 47 -6.34 -53.29 4.85
C GLN A 47 -6.30 -52.24 5.96
N SER A 48 -6.37 -52.66 7.22
CA SER A 48 -6.29 -51.75 8.37
C SER A 48 -4.94 -51.03 8.42
N ALA A 49 -3.84 -51.76 8.17
CA ALA A 49 -2.50 -51.17 8.09
C ALA A 49 -2.41 -50.14 6.95
N ALA A 50 -2.90 -50.49 5.76
CA ALA A 50 -2.90 -49.59 4.61
C ALA A 50 -3.72 -48.31 4.86
N LEU A 51 -4.93 -48.45 5.41
CA LEU A 51 -5.79 -47.31 5.78
C LEU A 51 -5.14 -46.44 6.86
N THR A 52 -4.44 -47.04 7.82
CA THR A 52 -3.73 -46.29 8.86
C THR A 52 -2.63 -45.43 8.24
N THR A 53 -1.82 -46.00 7.34
CA THR A 53 -0.79 -45.25 6.60
C THR A 53 -1.40 -44.14 5.74
N GLU A 54 -2.53 -44.39 5.08
CA GLU A 54 -3.24 -43.38 4.29
C GLU A 54 -3.75 -42.23 5.16
N VAL A 55 -4.32 -42.53 6.32
CA VAL A 55 -4.78 -41.51 7.28
C VAL A 55 -3.62 -40.68 7.80
N GLU A 56 -2.49 -41.30 8.13
CA GLU A 56 -1.27 -40.58 8.57
C GLU A 56 -0.74 -39.66 7.45
N ALA A 57 -0.71 -40.14 6.20
CA ALA A 57 -0.31 -39.34 5.05
C ALA A 57 -1.24 -38.14 4.82
N LEU A 58 -2.56 -38.36 4.84
CA LEU A 58 -3.57 -37.31 4.68
C LEU A 58 -3.53 -36.29 5.83
N GLN A 59 -3.25 -36.73 7.06
CA GLN A 59 -3.05 -35.83 8.19
C GLN A 59 -1.81 -34.95 8.01
N GLY A 60 -0.70 -35.52 7.50
CA GLY A 60 0.50 -34.79 7.16
C GLY A 60 0.26 -33.74 6.06
N GLU A 61 -0.40 -34.14 4.98
CA GLU A 61 -0.76 -33.24 3.87
C GLU A 61 -1.69 -32.11 4.35
N ARG A 62 -2.70 -32.44 5.18
CA ARG A 62 -3.58 -31.43 5.77
C ARG A 62 -2.80 -30.41 6.61
N ALA A 63 -1.86 -30.86 7.44
CA ALA A 63 -1.06 -29.97 8.27
C ALA A 63 -0.20 -29.03 7.42
N GLU A 64 0.41 -29.55 6.35
CA GLU A 64 1.19 -28.76 5.40
C GLU A 64 0.33 -27.72 4.67
N LEU A 65 -0.84 -28.13 4.16
CA LEU A 65 -1.78 -27.21 3.51
C LEU A 65 -2.27 -26.10 4.44
N LEU A 66 -2.50 -26.40 5.73
CA LEU A 66 -2.87 -25.39 6.72
C LEU A 66 -1.73 -24.40 6.98
N ASN A 67 -0.48 -24.85 7.00
CA ASN A 67 0.68 -23.97 7.13
C ASN A 67 0.84 -23.06 5.90
N GLN A 68 0.68 -23.61 4.70
CA GLN A 68 0.73 -22.84 3.45
C GLN A 68 -0.39 -21.80 3.39
N LEU A 69 -1.61 -22.17 3.80
CA LEU A 69 -2.74 -21.24 3.87
C LEU A 69 -2.44 -20.09 4.83
N ALA A 70 -1.94 -20.38 6.04
CA ALA A 70 -1.57 -19.35 7.01
C ALA A 70 -0.47 -18.42 6.49
N SER A 71 0.53 -18.96 5.78
CA SER A 71 1.58 -18.16 5.14
C SER A 71 1.00 -17.24 4.06
N ASN A 72 0.18 -17.80 3.17
CA ASN A 72 -0.45 -17.05 2.08
C ASN A 72 -1.38 -15.94 2.60
N ASP A 73 -2.15 -16.20 3.66
CA ASP A 73 -3.01 -15.20 4.29
C ASP A 73 -2.18 -14.05 4.90
N SER A 74 -1.03 -14.37 5.52
CA SER A 74 -0.11 -13.36 6.05
C SER A 74 0.53 -12.51 4.95
N GLU A 75 0.95 -13.14 3.85
CA GLU A 75 1.47 -12.44 2.68
C GLU A 75 0.42 -11.54 2.03
N LEU A 76 -0.81 -12.05 1.87
CA LEU A 76 -1.93 -11.29 1.31
C LEU A 76 -2.28 -10.08 2.19
N GLY A 77 -2.28 -10.25 3.52
CA GLY A 77 -2.45 -9.14 4.47
C GLY A 77 -1.38 -8.07 4.28
N THR A 78 -0.11 -8.49 4.19
CA THR A 78 1.04 -7.59 3.98
C THR A 78 0.94 -6.84 2.66
N VAL A 79 0.64 -7.54 1.56
CA VAL A 79 0.49 -6.95 0.22
C VAL A 79 -0.69 -5.98 0.17
N SER A 80 -1.81 -6.31 0.82
CA SER A 80 -2.98 -5.43 0.91
C SER A 80 -2.66 -4.13 1.67
N GLU A 81 -1.91 -4.22 2.77
CA GLU A 81 -1.47 -3.06 3.51
C GLU A 81 -0.50 -2.20 2.71
N GLN A 82 0.50 -2.80 2.05
CA GLN A 82 1.42 -2.11 1.15
C GLN A 82 0.67 -1.42 0.00
N PHE A 83 -0.34 -2.08 -0.59
CA PHE A 83 -1.16 -1.50 -1.65
C PHE A 83 -1.96 -0.29 -1.15
N THR A 84 -2.51 -0.38 0.06
CA THR A 84 -3.24 0.74 0.69
C THR A 84 -2.31 1.92 0.98
N GLN A 85 -1.12 1.66 1.53
CA GLN A 85 -0.10 2.67 1.76
C GLN A 85 0.34 3.32 0.44
N LEU A 86 0.61 2.52 -0.60
CA LEU A 86 0.98 3.03 -1.90
C LEU A 86 -0.11 3.91 -2.49
N LYS A 87 -1.38 3.50 -2.40
CA LYS A 87 -2.51 4.30 -2.87
C LYS A 87 -2.62 5.64 -2.13
N GLN A 88 -2.39 5.66 -0.81
CA GLN A 88 -2.36 6.89 -0.01
C GLN A 88 -1.19 7.80 -0.42
N ILE A 89 0.02 7.26 -0.56
CA ILE A 89 1.21 8.00 -0.98
C ILE A 89 1.01 8.58 -2.38
N SER A 90 0.48 7.78 -3.32
CA SER A 90 0.18 8.24 -4.68
C SER A 90 -0.89 9.34 -4.70
N GLY A 91 -1.92 9.25 -3.86
CA GLY A 91 -2.90 10.32 -3.69
C GLY A 91 -2.26 11.61 -3.20
N ASN A 92 -1.40 11.52 -2.17
CA ASN A 92 -0.66 12.65 -1.63
C ASN A 92 0.34 13.25 -2.63
N ALA A 93 0.96 12.42 -3.48
CA ALA A 93 1.90 12.88 -4.50
C ALA A 93 1.23 13.77 -5.55
N VAL A 94 -0.02 13.46 -5.95
CA VAL A 94 -0.79 14.30 -6.87
C VAL A 94 -1.13 15.64 -6.21
N GLN A 95 -1.58 15.62 -4.95
CA GLN A 95 -1.87 16.86 -4.23
C GLN A 95 -0.61 17.74 -4.07
N LEU A 96 0.53 17.11 -3.77
CA LEU A 96 1.81 17.80 -3.66
C LEU A 96 2.24 18.46 -4.97
N ASP A 97 2.04 17.82 -6.13
CA ASP A 97 2.32 18.42 -7.44
C ASP A 97 1.44 19.65 -7.70
N VAL A 98 0.15 19.56 -7.37
CA VAL A 98 -0.80 20.69 -7.49
C VAL A 98 -0.39 21.85 -6.59
N ASP A 99 -0.07 21.58 -5.33
CA ASP A 99 0.34 22.60 -4.37
C ASP A 99 1.69 23.24 -4.78
N ASN A 100 2.64 22.45 -5.29
CA ASN A 100 3.90 22.97 -5.80
C ASN A 100 3.69 23.89 -7.01
N ARG A 101 2.89 23.48 -8.00
CA ARG A 101 2.56 24.33 -9.16
C ARG A 101 1.94 25.65 -8.73
N ARG A 102 1.00 25.60 -7.79
CA ARG A 102 0.36 26.80 -7.23
C ARG A 102 1.36 27.70 -6.52
N LEU A 103 2.24 27.14 -5.69
CA LEU A 103 3.28 27.91 -5.01
C LEU A 103 4.25 28.56 -6.00
N VAL A 104 4.64 27.85 -7.07
CA VAL A 104 5.48 28.40 -8.13
C VAL A 104 4.77 29.57 -8.82
N GLU A 105 3.50 29.40 -9.19
CA GLU A 105 2.68 30.47 -9.79
C GLU A 105 2.57 31.69 -8.87
N ASP A 106 2.25 31.48 -7.60
CA ASP A 106 2.18 32.54 -6.59
C ASP A 106 3.53 33.26 -6.44
N THR A 107 4.66 32.54 -6.45
CA THR A 107 5.99 33.16 -6.35
C THR A 107 6.32 34.02 -7.57
N GLU A 108 5.96 33.60 -8.78
CA GLU A 108 6.18 34.38 -10.00
C GLU A 108 5.26 35.62 -10.02
N ASN A 109 4.01 35.47 -9.59
CA ASN A 109 3.07 36.59 -9.45
C ASN A 109 3.58 37.64 -8.45
N LEU A 110 3.99 37.21 -7.25
CA LEU A 110 4.54 38.12 -6.23
C LEU A 110 5.82 38.79 -6.73
N ARG A 111 6.69 38.06 -7.44
CA ARG A 111 7.90 38.64 -8.02
C ARG A 111 7.57 39.71 -9.05
N SER A 112 6.61 39.45 -9.93
CA SER A 112 6.11 40.42 -10.91
C SER A 112 5.55 41.66 -10.22
N GLU A 113 4.76 41.49 -9.16
CA GLU A 113 4.21 42.59 -8.38
C GLU A 113 5.30 43.44 -7.72
N VAL A 114 6.33 42.81 -7.16
CA VAL A 114 7.48 43.51 -6.59
C VAL A 114 8.26 44.28 -7.66
N GLU A 115 8.48 43.70 -8.83
CA GLU A 115 9.17 44.36 -9.95
C GLU A 115 8.37 45.57 -10.46
N MET A 116 7.05 45.42 -10.60
CA MET A 116 6.13 46.50 -10.95
C MET A 116 6.15 47.62 -9.92
N LEU A 117 5.99 47.31 -8.63
CA LEU A 117 6.02 48.29 -7.54
C LEU A 117 7.36 49.04 -7.46
N LYS A 118 8.48 48.33 -7.69
CA LYS A 118 9.81 48.97 -7.77
C LYS A 118 9.90 49.93 -8.96
N ALA A 119 9.42 49.52 -10.14
CA ALA A 119 9.41 50.37 -11.32
C ALA A 119 8.54 51.62 -11.11
N GLU A 120 7.37 51.48 -10.48
CA GLU A 120 6.52 52.61 -10.11
C GLU A 120 7.19 53.53 -9.10
N ASN A 121 7.86 52.97 -8.09
CA ASN A 121 8.58 53.75 -7.09
C ASN A 121 9.72 54.56 -7.73
N LEU A 122 10.53 53.94 -8.59
CA LEU A 122 11.58 54.63 -9.35
C LEU A 122 10.99 55.75 -10.22
N ARG A 123 9.88 55.48 -10.91
CA ARG A 123 9.19 56.49 -11.73
C ARG A 123 8.69 57.68 -10.90
N LEU A 124 8.16 57.42 -9.69
CA LEU A 124 7.72 58.47 -8.78
C LEU A 124 8.89 59.30 -8.23
N GLN A 125 10.00 58.65 -7.87
CA GLN A 125 11.21 59.35 -7.42
C GLN A 125 11.80 60.24 -8.53
N ASP A 126 11.85 59.74 -9.76
CA ASP A 126 12.37 60.49 -10.92
C ASP A 126 11.51 61.74 -11.21
N LYS A 127 10.18 61.61 -11.12
CA LYS A 127 9.26 62.75 -11.21
C LYS A 127 9.50 63.80 -10.13
N LEU A 128 9.58 63.39 -8.85
CA LEU A 128 9.81 64.31 -7.74
C LEU A 128 11.18 65.00 -7.84
N GLY A 129 12.24 64.25 -8.17
CA GLY A 129 13.58 64.81 -8.34
C GLY A 129 13.67 65.85 -9.46
N SER A 130 12.90 65.68 -10.54
CA SER A 130 12.90 66.61 -11.67
C SER A 130 12.27 67.97 -11.35
N GLU A 131 11.21 68.01 -10.54
CA GLU A 131 10.51 69.25 -10.18
C GLU A 131 11.27 70.04 -9.10
N ASP A 132 11.82 69.36 -8.10
CA ASP A 132 12.56 69.99 -7.00
C ASP A 132 13.90 70.57 -7.45
N PHE A 133 14.61 69.90 -8.37
CA PHE A 133 15.86 70.41 -8.92
C PHE A 133 15.65 71.71 -9.71
N LEU A 134 14.60 71.79 -10.53
CA LEU A 134 14.30 72.98 -11.31
C LEU A 134 13.97 74.17 -10.41
N ASN A 135 13.14 73.96 -9.39
CA ASN A 135 12.80 74.99 -8.40
C ASN A 135 14.03 75.46 -7.61
N GLY A 136 14.89 74.53 -7.18
CA GLY A 136 16.14 74.85 -6.49
C GLY A 136 17.11 75.64 -7.37
N ALA A 137 17.30 75.23 -8.63
CA ALA A 137 18.15 75.93 -9.59
C ALA A 137 17.65 77.37 -9.85
N LEU A 138 16.34 77.56 -9.98
CA LEU A 138 15.73 78.87 -10.21
C LEU A 138 15.88 79.80 -9.00
N ALA A 139 15.75 79.27 -7.78
CA ALA A 139 16.01 80.00 -6.55
C ALA A 139 17.47 80.44 -6.40
N VAL A 140 18.44 79.58 -6.73
CA VAL A 140 19.87 79.93 -6.74
C VAL A 140 20.15 81.02 -7.79
N LEU A 141 19.61 80.89 -9.00
CA LEU A 141 19.75 81.89 -10.06
C LEU A 141 19.24 83.27 -9.62
N LEU A 142 18.05 83.31 -9.01
CA LEU A 142 17.49 84.53 -8.42
C LEU A 142 18.40 85.12 -7.32
N GLY A 143 18.92 84.28 -6.43
CA GLY A 143 19.88 84.68 -5.41
C GLY A 143 21.14 85.34 -5.99
N VAL A 144 21.70 84.77 -7.07
CA VAL A 144 22.85 85.33 -7.80
C VAL A 144 22.52 86.68 -8.43
N ILE A 145 21.36 86.80 -9.09
CA ILE A 145 20.91 88.06 -9.68
C ILE A 145 20.77 89.14 -8.60
N ILE A 146 20.13 88.82 -7.48
CA ILE A 146 19.99 89.74 -6.35
C ILE A 146 21.38 90.14 -5.81
N ALA A 147 22.31 89.20 -5.63
CA ALA A 147 23.66 89.49 -5.15
C ALA A 147 24.45 90.42 -6.09
N LEU A 148 24.23 90.35 -7.40
CA LEU A 148 24.89 91.22 -8.39
C LEU A 148 24.22 92.59 -8.52
N VAL A 149 22.89 92.66 -8.39
CA VAL A 149 22.10 93.89 -8.61
C VAL A 149 21.93 94.70 -7.32
N ALA A 150 21.79 94.05 -6.16
CA ALA A 150 21.61 94.73 -4.88
C ALA A 150 22.73 95.75 -4.57
N PRO A 151 24.03 95.47 -4.80
CA PRO A 151 25.10 96.46 -4.55
C PRO A 151 24.98 97.74 -5.40
N ARG A 152 24.30 97.67 -6.56
CA ARG A 152 24.07 98.82 -7.44
C ARG A 152 22.84 99.65 -7.05
N LEU A 153 21.88 99.07 -6.32
CA LEU A 153 20.65 99.74 -5.92
C LEU A 153 20.64 100.20 -4.46
N VAL A 154 21.60 99.76 -3.63
CA VAL A 154 21.77 100.26 -2.26
C VAL A 154 22.30 101.70 -2.31
N PRO A 155 21.53 102.71 -1.87
CA PRO A 155 21.99 104.09 -1.84
C PRO A 155 23.12 104.23 -0.81
N LYS A 156 24.27 104.75 -1.24
CA LYS A 156 25.40 105.09 -0.35
C LYS A 156 24.91 106.05 0.75
N ARG A 157 24.75 105.55 1.97
CA ARG A 157 24.55 106.41 3.15
C ARG A 157 25.75 107.34 3.27
N ARG A 158 25.48 108.65 3.15
CA ARG A 158 26.46 109.70 3.42
C ARG A 158 26.92 109.55 4.86
N LYS A 159 28.23 109.39 5.07
CA LYS A 159 28.84 109.55 6.39
C LYS A 159 28.68 111.02 6.79
N SER A 160 27.81 111.30 7.74
CA SER A 160 27.92 112.54 8.51
C SER A 160 28.87 112.26 9.67
N SER A 161 30.10 112.74 9.51
CA SER A 161 30.92 113.23 10.62
C SER A 161 30.09 114.15 11.51
N SER A 162 30.11 113.98 12.83
CA SER A 162 30.46 115.01 13.83
C SER A 162 30.10 114.55 15.26
N TRP A 163 31.09 114.60 16.14
CA TRP A 163 31.11 114.71 17.62
C TRP A 163 29.78 114.72 18.43
N ALA A 164 29.75 113.88 19.47
CA ALA A 164 29.45 114.21 20.88
C ALA A 164 29.72 112.95 21.74
#